data_AF-A0A0Q9EVT6-F1
#
_entry.id   AF-A0A0Q9EVT6-F1
#
_cell.length_a   1.000
_cell.length_b   1.000
_cell.length_c   1.000
_cell.angle_alpha   90.00
_cell.angle_beta   90.00
_cell.angle_gamma   90.00
#
_symmetry.space_group_name_H-M   'P 1'
#
loop_
_entity.id
_entity.type
_entity.pdbx_description
1 polymer ?
#
loop_
_entity_poly.entity_id
_entity_poly.type
_entity_poly.pdbx_seq_one_letter_code
_entity_poly.pdbx_strand_id
1 'polypeptide(L)'
;MAKENDKKRPIEERIAALMGRSAFCDIRDGFGGSRTPTFSDQDVAAALGMVATVHGKIACQVLETHYGSTLLHLEALLRAWEEREYKPSRPHEEIVLTRFGAELAIRELASVKFSTPQLAHYAYLIVTRRERLQQRVEDAARWLHSIRDQALTELRACAREVREHRLDEAA
;
A
#
# COMPACT_ATOMS: atom_id res chain seq x y z
N MET A 1 -7.50 -11.82 23.22
CA MET A 1 -6.56 -12.76 23.87
C MET A 1 -5.41 -13.01 22.93
N ALA A 2 -4.19 -12.62 23.30
CA ALA A 2 -2.99 -12.87 22.48
C ALA A 2 -2.72 -14.38 22.44
N LYS A 3 -2.65 -14.96 21.24
CA LYS A 3 -2.38 -16.40 21.07
C LYS A 3 -0.95 -16.68 21.49
N GLU A 4 -0.73 -17.84 22.12
CA GLU A 4 0.54 -18.33 22.67
C GLU A 4 1.73 -18.32 21.68
N ASN A 5 1.45 -18.18 20.38
CA ASN A 5 2.44 -18.02 19.31
C ASN A 5 3.07 -16.61 19.18
N ASP A 6 2.56 -15.57 19.83
CA ASP A 6 3.14 -14.21 19.72
C ASP A 6 4.50 -14.06 20.42
N LYS A 7 4.84 -14.95 21.36
CA LYS A 7 6.14 -14.91 22.07
C LYS A 7 7.32 -15.43 21.23
N LYS A 8 7.06 -16.16 20.14
CA LYS A 8 8.10 -16.73 19.26
C LYS A 8 8.46 -15.82 18.07
N ARG A 9 7.76 -14.71 17.88
CA ARG A 9 8.03 -13.77 16.80
C ARG A 9 9.21 -12.84 17.16
N PRO A 10 10.09 -12.50 16.20
CA PRO A 10 11.09 -11.45 16.36
C PRO A 10 10.48 -10.18 16.98
N ILE A 11 11.29 -9.44 17.74
CA ILE A 11 10.81 -8.25 18.48
C ILE A 11 10.22 -7.22 17.51
N GLU A 12 10.78 -7.10 16.30
CA GLU A 12 10.28 -6.22 15.24
C GLU A 12 8.87 -6.60 14.80
N GLU A 13 8.58 -7.91 14.62
CA GLU A 13 7.25 -8.40 14.25
C GLU A 13 6.21 -8.18 15.37
N ARG A 14 6.65 -8.22 16.63
CA ARG A 14 5.79 -7.95 17.78
C ARG A 14 5.47 -6.47 17.91
N ILE A 15 6.45 -5.59 17.69
CA ILE A 15 6.25 -4.14 17.64
C ILE A 15 5.37 -3.76 16.44
N ALA A 16 5.59 -4.39 15.29
CA ALA A 16 4.77 -4.22 14.10
C ALA A 16 3.31 -4.60 14.37
N ALA A 17 3.06 -5.77 14.96
CA ALA A 17 1.72 -6.21 15.33
C ALA A 17 1.04 -5.26 16.34
N LEU A 18 1.78 -4.74 17.32
CA LEU A 18 1.28 -3.74 18.29
C LEU A 18 0.91 -2.40 17.64
N MET A 19 1.58 -2.03 16.54
CA MET A 19 1.29 -0.84 15.74
C MET A 19 0.20 -1.07 14.68
N GLY A 20 -0.49 -2.23 14.70
CA GLY A 20 -1.48 -2.61 13.68
C GLY A 20 -0.88 -3.03 12.33
N ARG A 21 0.43 -3.27 12.27
CA ARG A 21 1.14 -3.76 11.08
C ARG A 21 1.09 -5.29 11.10
N SER A 22 0.15 -5.88 10.36
CA SER A 22 0.04 -7.33 10.27
C SER A 22 1.00 -7.87 9.22
N ALA A 23 1.96 -8.70 9.64
CA ALA A 23 2.90 -9.46 8.81
C ALA A 23 3.68 -8.62 7.77
N PHE A 24 5.00 -8.53 7.95
CA PHE A 24 5.91 -7.97 6.96
C PHE A 24 5.76 -8.80 5.68
N CYS A 25 5.02 -8.30 4.68
CA CYS A 25 5.16 -8.83 3.33
C CYS A 25 6.46 -8.22 2.83
N ASP A 26 7.51 -9.03 2.68
CA ASP A 26 8.77 -8.48 2.18
C ASP A 26 8.47 -7.91 0.79
N ILE A 27 8.93 -6.70 0.48
CA ILE A 27 8.79 -6.13 -0.87
C ILE A 27 9.45 -7.05 -1.92
N ARG A 28 10.42 -7.88 -1.48
CA ARG A 28 11.00 -9.00 -2.23
C ARG A 28 9.99 -10.08 -2.63
N ASP A 29 8.91 -10.29 -1.87
CA ASP A 29 7.82 -11.20 -2.24
C ASP A 29 7.13 -10.73 -3.54
N GLY A 30 7.18 -9.42 -3.79
CA GLY A 30 6.77 -8.81 -5.05
C GLY A 30 7.64 -9.15 -6.25
N PHE A 31 8.78 -9.85 -6.12
CA PHE A 31 9.65 -10.21 -7.25
C PHE A 31 9.36 -11.61 -7.83
N GLY A 32 8.49 -12.39 -7.20
CA GLY A 32 7.95 -13.65 -7.72
C GLY A 32 8.68 -14.93 -7.28
N GLY A 33 7.90 -15.85 -6.69
CA GLY A 33 7.96 -17.32 -6.88
C GLY A 33 9.11 -18.13 -6.29
N SER A 34 10.32 -17.61 -6.18
CA SER A 34 11.43 -18.31 -5.56
C SER A 34 12.12 -17.38 -4.58
N ARG A 35 12.34 -17.85 -3.36
CA ARG A 35 13.33 -17.30 -2.42
C ARG A 35 14.73 -17.42 -3.05
N THR A 36 15.00 -16.67 -4.11
CA THR A 36 16.35 -16.47 -4.61
C THR A 36 16.96 -15.35 -3.76
N PRO A 37 18.03 -15.62 -3.00
CA PRO A 37 18.66 -14.68 -2.07
C PRO A 37 19.50 -13.64 -2.84
N THR A 38 18.94 -13.01 -3.87
CA THR A 38 19.70 -12.25 -4.88
C THR A 38 19.68 -10.74 -4.70
N PHE A 39 18.78 -10.17 -3.89
CA PHE A 39 18.70 -8.72 -3.69
C PHE A 39 18.87 -8.36 -2.21
N SER A 40 19.95 -7.63 -1.89
CA SER A 40 20.20 -7.08 -0.56
C SER A 40 19.22 -5.95 -0.23
N ASP A 41 19.09 -5.59 1.06
CA ASP A 41 18.24 -4.46 1.47
C ASP A 41 18.69 -3.15 0.80
N GLN A 42 20.00 -3.03 0.52
CA GLN A 42 20.58 -1.89 -0.18
C GLN A 42 20.16 -1.84 -1.65
N ASP A 43 20.08 -2.98 -2.33
CA ASP A 43 19.63 -3.02 -3.74
C ASP A 43 18.17 -2.59 -3.85
N VAL A 44 17.34 -3.06 -2.91
CA VAL A 44 15.93 -2.68 -2.81
C VAL A 44 15.78 -1.19 -2.51
N ALA A 45 16.56 -0.65 -1.57
CA ALA A 45 16.52 0.77 -1.23
C ALA A 45 16.97 1.66 -2.41
N ALA A 46 18.04 1.27 -3.12
CA ALA A 46 18.51 1.98 -4.31
C ALA A 46 17.46 1.93 -5.43
N ALA A 47 16.87 0.76 -5.69
CA ALA A 47 15.81 0.59 -6.67
C ALA A 47 14.55 1.42 -6.32
N LEU A 48 14.16 1.46 -5.03
CA LEU A 48 13.08 2.33 -4.56
C LEU A 48 13.39 3.81 -4.79
N GLY A 49 14.66 4.21 -4.59
CA GLY A 49 15.14 5.56 -4.91
C GLY A 49 14.96 5.88 -6.40
N MET A 50 15.31 4.96 -7.30
CA MET A 50 15.11 5.11 -8.73
C MET A 50 13.63 5.20 -9.10
N VAL A 51 12.78 4.31 -8.55
CA VAL A 51 11.33 4.38 -8.76
C VAL A 51 10.74 5.71 -8.30
N ALA A 52 11.23 6.28 -7.19
CA ALA A 52 10.79 7.59 -6.72
C ALA A 52 11.09 8.70 -7.73
N THR A 53 12.19 8.61 -8.48
CA THR A 53 12.52 9.58 -9.54
C THR A 53 11.64 9.43 -10.78
N VAL A 54 11.24 8.20 -11.13
CA VAL A 54 10.46 7.91 -12.35
C VAL A 54 8.96 8.11 -12.13
N HIS A 55 8.41 7.56 -11.04
CA HIS A 55 6.97 7.52 -10.77
C HIS A 55 6.53 8.45 -9.63
N GLY A 56 7.48 9.11 -8.97
CA GLY A 56 7.20 10.01 -7.87
C GLY A 56 6.96 9.31 -6.53
N LYS A 57 6.86 10.12 -5.48
CA LYS A 57 6.79 9.66 -4.09
C LYS A 57 5.56 8.80 -3.77
N ILE A 58 4.43 9.07 -4.41
CA ILE A 58 3.18 8.32 -4.19
C ILE A 58 3.34 6.85 -4.57
N ALA A 59 4.09 6.55 -5.63
CA ALA A 59 4.35 5.19 -6.08
C ALA A 59 5.09 4.37 -5.00
N CYS A 60 6.14 4.94 -4.42
CA CYS A 60 6.87 4.33 -3.30
C CYS A 60 5.97 4.12 -2.08
N GLN A 61 5.17 5.13 -1.72
CA GLN A 61 4.24 5.05 -0.59
C GLN A 61 3.20 3.94 -0.75
N VAL A 62 2.69 3.73 -1.97
CA VAL A 62 1.77 2.63 -2.29
C VAL A 62 2.46 1.28 -2.09
N LEU A 63 3.69 1.11 -2.59
CA LEU A 63 4.49 -0.11 -2.40
C LEU A 63 4.76 -0.36 -0.91
N GLU A 64 5.23 0.65 -0.19
CA GLU A 64 5.53 0.54 1.24
C GLU A 64 4.28 0.28 2.07
N THR A 65 3.14 0.87 1.74
CA THR A 65 1.85 0.59 2.40
C THR A 65 1.40 -0.85 2.16
N HIS A 66 1.55 -1.35 0.93
CA HIS A 66 1.13 -2.71 0.58
C HIS A 66 2.02 -3.78 1.21
N TYR A 67 3.35 -3.68 1.00
CA TYR A 67 4.31 -4.68 1.46
C TYR A 67 4.61 -4.51 2.95
N GLY A 68 4.79 -3.27 3.42
CA GLY A 68 4.97 -2.98 4.83
C GLY A 68 3.72 -3.17 5.69
N SER A 69 2.56 -3.50 5.08
CA SER A 69 1.25 -3.62 5.74
C SER A 69 1.03 -2.48 6.75
N THR A 70 1.25 -1.24 6.31
CA THR A 70 1.37 -0.06 7.18
C THR A 70 0.49 1.10 6.72
N LEU A 71 -0.08 1.81 7.70
CA LEU A 71 -0.87 3.02 7.48
C LEU A 71 -0.05 4.31 7.62
N LEU A 72 1.28 4.22 7.64
CA LEU A 72 2.17 5.38 7.77
C LEU A 72 1.89 6.45 6.70
N HIS A 73 1.53 6.03 5.48
CA HIS A 73 1.28 6.92 4.35
C HIS A 73 -0.18 7.25 4.12
N LEU A 74 -1.08 6.89 5.05
CA LEU A 74 -2.52 7.04 4.87
C LEU A 74 -2.90 8.46 4.47
N GLU A 75 -2.41 9.47 5.18
CA GLU A 75 -2.74 10.87 4.90
C GLU A 75 -2.20 11.33 3.54
N ALA A 76 -0.99 10.92 3.17
CA ALA A 76 -0.40 11.29 1.88
C ALA A 76 -1.16 10.66 0.70
N LEU A 77 -1.50 9.37 0.81
CA LEU A 77 -2.27 8.65 -0.19
C LEU A 77 -3.71 9.18 -0.30
N LEU A 78 -4.33 9.55 0.83
CA LEU A 78 -5.64 10.21 0.85
C LEU A 78 -5.61 11.55 0.12
N ARG A 79 -4.62 12.40 0.40
CA ARG A 79 -4.46 13.69 -0.29
C ARG A 79 -4.28 13.52 -1.79
N ALA A 80 -3.42 12.59 -2.21
CA ALA A 80 -3.22 12.30 -3.64
C ALA A 80 -4.50 11.81 -4.32
N TRP A 81 -5.31 11.00 -3.64
CA TRP A 81 -6.61 10.59 -4.15
C TRP A 81 -7.61 11.75 -4.24
N GLU A 82 -7.67 12.58 -3.19
CA GLU A 82 -8.56 13.75 -3.15
C GLU A 82 -8.24 14.76 -4.25
N GLU A 83 -6.96 14.99 -4.52
CA GLU A 83 -6.48 15.83 -5.62
C GLU A 83 -6.87 15.27 -6.98
N ARG A 84 -6.73 13.95 -7.18
CA ARG A 84 -7.15 13.25 -8.40
C ARG A 84 -8.66 13.37 -8.65
N GLU A 85 -9.47 13.16 -7.61
CA GLU A 85 -10.94 13.19 -7.70
C GLU A 85 -11.51 14.61 -7.48
N TYR A 86 -10.65 15.62 -7.42
CA TYR A 86 -11.09 16.99 -7.20
C TYR A 86 -11.97 17.45 -8.36
N LYS A 87 -13.16 17.93 -8.01
CA LYS A 87 -14.10 18.56 -8.94
C LYS A 87 -14.55 19.89 -8.34
N PRO A 88 -14.53 20.99 -9.12
CA PRO A 88 -15.12 22.24 -8.69
C PRO A 88 -16.58 22.04 -8.27
N SER A 89 -16.98 22.64 -7.15
CA SER A 89 -18.38 22.68 -6.68
C SER A 89 -19.03 21.32 -6.38
N ARG A 90 -18.26 20.26 -6.08
CA ARG A 90 -18.85 18.98 -5.66
C ARG A 90 -19.59 19.12 -4.31
N PRO A 91 -20.78 18.49 -4.15
CA PRO A 91 -21.54 18.56 -2.91
C PRO A 91 -20.78 17.89 -1.75
N HIS A 92 -20.98 18.38 -0.52
CA HIS A 92 -20.27 17.92 0.66
C HIS A 92 -20.36 16.40 0.87
N GLU A 93 -21.52 15.81 0.64
CA GLU A 93 -21.74 14.36 0.73
C GLU A 93 -20.81 13.56 -0.21
N GLU A 94 -20.55 14.07 -1.41
CA GLU A 94 -19.62 13.43 -2.34
C GLU A 94 -18.17 13.57 -1.90
N ILE A 95 -17.82 14.67 -1.24
CA ILE A 95 -16.49 14.85 -0.61
C ILE A 95 -16.28 13.77 0.44
N VAL A 96 -17.23 13.65 1.37
CA VAL A 96 -17.18 12.68 2.48
C VAL A 96 -17.10 11.26 1.92
N LEU A 97 -17.98 10.93 0.97
CA LEU A 97 -18.00 9.60 0.35
C LEU A 97 -16.67 9.27 -0.36
N THR A 98 -16.11 10.21 -1.10
CA THR A 98 -14.84 10.03 -1.83
C THR A 98 -13.69 9.80 -0.85
N ARG A 99 -13.63 10.59 0.22
CA ARG A 99 -12.59 10.51 1.24
C ARG A 99 -12.69 9.21 2.04
N PHE A 100 -13.90 8.85 2.44
CA PHE A 100 -14.15 7.65 3.24
C PHE A 100 -13.91 6.36 2.42
N GLY A 101 -14.35 6.34 1.16
CA GLY A 101 -14.08 5.21 0.25
C GLY A 101 -12.57 4.99 0.04
N ALA A 102 -11.81 6.08 -0.11
CA ALA A 102 -10.36 6.01 -0.25
C ALA A 102 -9.65 5.54 1.02
N GLU A 103 -10.09 6.00 2.19
CA GLU A 103 -9.53 5.53 3.47
C GLU A 103 -9.69 4.03 3.62
N LEU A 104 -10.88 3.49 3.32
CA LEU A 104 -11.10 2.04 3.34
C LEU A 104 -10.22 1.31 2.33
N ALA A 105 -10.10 1.82 1.09
CA ALA A 105 -9.25 1.21 0.08
C ALA A 105 -7.75 1.19 0.48
N ILE A 106 -7.24 2.26 1.10
CA ILE A 106 -5.85 2.32 1.58
C ILE A 106 -5.64 1.35 2.75
N ARG A 107 -6.64 1.20 3.63
CA ARG A 107 -6.60 0.20 4.70
C ARG A 107 -6.61 -1.22 4.14
N GLU A 108 -7.39 -1.50 3.09
CA GLU A 108 -7.37 -2.78 2.38
C GLU A 108 -6.05 -3.05 1.68
N LEU A 109 -5.43 -2.02 1.12
CA LEU A 109 -4.08 -2.09 0.54
C LEU A 109 -3.06 -2.48 1.62
N ALA A 110 -3.20 -1.96 2.84
CA ALA A 110 -2.43 -2.31 4.03
C ALA A 110 -2.92 -3.61 4.73
N SER A 111 -3.60 -4.49 4.00
CA SER A 111 -4.06 -5.82 4.46
C SER A 111 -5.20 -5.83 5.50
N VAL A 112 -5.85 -4.70 5.77
CA VAL A 112 -7.05 -4.64 6.63
C VAL A 112 -8.29 -5.02 5.81
N LYS A 113 -8.90 -6.17 6.09
CA LYS A 113 -10.11 -6.61 5.35
C LYS A 113 -11.39 -6.14 6.01
N PHE A 114 -12.35 -5.70 5.20
CA PHE A 114 -13.69 -5.34 5.62
C PHE A 114 -14.71 -6.35 5.08
N SER A 115 -15.65 -6.76 5.92
CA SER A 115 -16.77 -7.61 5.52
C SER A 115 -17.96 -6.79 5.02
N THR A 116 -18.85 -7.40 4.23
CA THR A 116 -20.07 -6.75 3.74
C THR A 116 -20.92 -6.12 4.85
N PRO A 117 -21.13 -6.75 6.02
CA PRO A 117 -21.83 -6.11 7.13
C PRO A 117 -21.11 -4.85 7.67
N GLN A 118 -19.77 -4.87 7.75
CA GLN A 118 -19.00 -3.70 8.18
C GLN A 118 -19.16 -2.53 7.20
N LEU A 119 -19.10 -2.81 5.89
CA LEU A 119 -19.35 -1.79 4.86
C LEU A 119 -20.77 -1.21 4.95
N ALA A 120 -21.78 -2.03 5.26
CA ALA A 120 -23.15 -1.55 5.46
C ALA A 120 -23.25 -0.61 6.68
N HIS A 121 -22.59 -0.95 7.79
CA HIS A 121 -22.54 -0.08 8.97
C HIS A 121 -21.81 1.24 8.67
N TYR A 122 -20.69 1.21 7.96
CA TYR A 122 -19.99 2.44 7.57
C TYR A 122 -20.83 3.31 6.63
N ALA A 123 -21.52 2.70 5.68
CA ALA A 123 -22.42 3.41 4.79
C ALA A 123 -23.56 4.10 5.56
N TYR A 124 -24.12 3.42 6.58
CA TYR A 124 -25.10 4.02 7.48
C TYR A 124 -24.55 5.24 8.22
N LEU A 125 -23.31 5.16 8.76
CA LEU A 125 -22.69 6.27 9.49
C LEU A 125 -22.46 7.53 8.65
N ILE A 126 -22.14 7.37 7.37
CA ILE A 126 -21.94 8.49 6.44
C ILE A 126 -23.20 8.79 5.60
N VAL A 127 -24.35 8.25 6.00
CA VAL A 127 -25.68 8.52 5.41
C VAL A 127 -25.68 8.26 3.89
N THR A 128 -25.13 7.14 3.46
CA THR A 128 -25.07 6.73 2.04
C THR A 128 -25.57 5.30 1.84
N ARG A 129 -25.76 4.92 0.57
CA ARG A 129 -26.04 3.52 0.21
C ARG A 129 -24.75 2.70 0.25
N ARG A 130 -24.83 1.48 0.80
CA ARG A 130 -23.71 0.54 0.88
C ARG A 130 -23.04 0.33 -0.48
N GLU A 131 -23.82 0.16 -1.54
CA GLU A 131 -23.35 -0.04 -2.91
C GLU A 131 -22.55 1.17 -3.40
N ARG A 132 -22.98 2.38 -3.03
CA ARG A 132 -22.30 3.61 -3.42
C ARG A 132 -20.96 3.76 -2.69
N LEU A 133 -20.91 3.39 -1.41
CA LEU A 133 -19.65 3.33 -0.67
C LEU A 133 -18.72 2.26 -1.25
N GLN A 134 -19.23 1.05 -1.46
CA GLN A 134 -18.47 -0.06 -2.04
C GLN A 134 -17.86 0.33 -3.39
N GLN A 135 -18.64 0.95 -4.28
CA GLN A 135 -18.13 1.42 -5.58
C GLN A 135 -16.96 2.38 -5.41
N ARG A 136 -17.03 3.31 -4.44
CA ARG A 136 -15.93 4.26 -4.19
C ARG A 136 -14.68 3.59 -3.59
N VAL A 137 -14.86 2.57 -2.76
CA VAL A 137 -13.74 1.74 -2.30
C VAL A 137 -13.09 1.04 -3.50
N GLU A 138 -13.88 0.42 -4.37
CA GLU A 138 -13.39 -0.28 -5.56
C GLU A 138 -12.70 0.66 -6.56
N ASP A 139 -13.21 1.88 -6.75
CA ASP A 139 -12.59 2.91 -7.60
C ASP A 139 -11.20 3.30 -7.07
N ALA A 140 -11.10 3.60 -5.77
CA ALA A 140 -9.85 3.95 -5.13
C ALA A 140 -8.87 2.77 -5.11
N ALA A 141 -9.35 1.55 -4.84
CA ALA A 141 -8.54 0.33 -4.85
C ALA A 141 -7.98 0.05 -6.23
N ARG A 142 -8.78 0.17 -7.31
CA ARG A 142 -8.30 0.01 -8.69
C ARG A 142 -7.20 1.00 -9.03
N TRP A 143 -7.34 2.25 -8.60
CA TRP A 143 -6.30 3.25 -8.80
C TRP A 143 -5.01 2.91 -8.04
N LEU A 144 -5.11 2.57 -6.75
CA LEU A 144 -3.96 2.18 -5.93
C LEU A 144 -3.25 0.94 -6.49
N HIS A 145 -4.00 -0.07 -6.95
CA HIS A 145 -3.44 -1.25 -7.59
C HIS A 145 -2.75 -0.93 -8.91
N SER A 146 -3.32 -0.03 -9.73
CA SER A 146 -2.65 0.43 -10.96
C SER A 146 -1.31 1.10 -10.66
N ILE A 147 -1.23 1.95 -9.64
CA ILE A 147 0.04 2.58 -9.23
C ILE A 147 1.01 1.50 -8.75
N ARG A 148 0.55 0.60 -7.87
CA ARG A 148 1.37 -0.49 -7.34
C ARG A 148 1.98 -1.32 -8.45
N ASP A 149 1.19 -1.73 -9.43
CA ASP A 149 1.63 -2.65 -10.48
C ASP A 149 2.64 -1.98 -11.43
N GLN A 150 2.43 -0.70 -11.75
CA GLN A 150 3.40 0.11 -12.49
C GLN A 150 4.71 0.27 -11.71
N ALA A 151 4.61 0.70 -10.44
CA ALA A 151 5.76 0.92 -9.58
C ALA A 151 6.54 -0.36 -9.31
N LEU A 152 5.87 -1.50 -9.17
CA LEU A 152 6.49 -2.80 -8.96
C LEU A 152 7.22 -3.28 -10.22
N THR A 153 6.65 -3.03 -11.40
CA THR A 153 7.30 -3.35 -12.67
C THR A 153 8.61 -2.57 -12.82
N GLU A 154 8.57 -1.28 -12.51
CA GLU A 154 9.75 -0.42 -12.53
C GLU A 154 10.76 -0.82 -11.45
N LEU A 155 10.31 -1.10 -10.23
CA LEU A 155 11.17 -1.55 -9.14
C LEU A 155 11.96 -2.80 -9.52
N ARG A 156 11.32 -3.75 -10.20
CA ARG A 156 11.96 -4.96 -10.71
C ARG A 156 13.00 -4.65 -11.80
N ALA A 157 12.76 -3.64 -12.64
CA ALA A 157 13.73 -3.20 -13.64
C ALA A 157 14.94 -2.53 -12.97
N CYS A 158 14.72 -1.52 -12.12
CA CYS A 158 15.77 -0.80 -11.41
C CYS A 158 16.61 -1.72 -10.52
N ALA A 159 15.99 -2.69 -9.82
CA ALA A 159 16.74 -3.63 -8.99
C ALA A 159 17.71 -4.51 -9.80
N ARG A 160 17.35 -4.88 -11.04
CA ARG A 160 18.25 -5.61 -11.94
C ARG A 160 19.43 -4.73 -12.35
N GLU A 161 19.16 -3.49 -12.74
CA GLU A 161 20.18 -2.53 -13.14
C GLU A 161 21.18 -2.22 -12.01
N VAL A 162 20.69 -1.93 -10.80
CA VAL A 162 21.54 -1.69 -9.62
C VAL A 162 22.47 -2.89 -9.35
N ARG A 163 21.95 -4.10 -9.51
CA ARG A 163 22.72 -5.31 -9.28
C ARG A 163 23.78 -5.53 -10.36
N GLU A 164 23.44 -5.31 -11.63
CA GLU A 164 24.38 -5.41 -12.75
C GLU A 164 25.56 -4.45 -12.55
N HIS A 165 25.28 -3.18 -12.25
CA HIS A 165 26.32 -2.20 -11.94
C HIS A 165 27.24 -2.60 -10.77
N ARG A 166 26.66 -3.13 -9.69
CA ARG A 166 27.45 -3.58 -8.52
C ARG A 166 28.33 -4.79 -8.83
N LEU A 167 27.89 -5.69 -9.72
CA LEU A 167 28.71 -6.83 -10.14
C LEU A 167 29.86 -6.39 -11.03
N ASP A 168 29.64 -5.39 -11.90
CA ASP A 168 30.68 -4.81 -12.75
C ASP A 168 31.75 -4.06 -11.94
N GLU A 169 31.39 -3.38 -10.85
CA GLU A 169 32.34 -2.72 -9.93
C GLU A 169 33.19 -3.70 -9.10
N ALA A 170 32.73 -4.95 -8.96
CA ALA A 170 33.39 -5.97 -8.15
C ALA A 170 34.31 -6.92 -8.94
N ALA A 171 34.31 -6.83 -10.27
CA ALA A 171 35.10 -7.65 -11.20
C ALA A 171 36.42 -6.96 -11.61
#